data_AF-A0A840VPC1-F1
#
_entry.id   AF-A0A840VPC1-F1
#
_cell.length_a   1.000
_cell.length_b   1.000
_cell.length_c   1.000
_cell.angle_alpha   90.00
_cell.angle_beta   90.00
_cell.angle_gamma   90.00
#
_symmetry.space_group_name_H-M   'P 1'
#
loop_
_entity.id
_entity.type
_entity.pdbx_description
1 polymer ?
#
loop_
_entity_poly.entity_id
_entity_poly.type
_entity_poly.pdbx_seq_one_letter_code
_entity_poly.pdbx_strand_id
1 'polypeptide(L)'
;MNATSSWAILDRAHTALRDVTAALTAADLGQPTPCAEWNVAQVLQHSAGDQLAYVAAITGQNGPTENPFTPSGVLAGTPAELVEPTLTASAAAFATVDPADKAPTPLPHGALPAATAAGAAALDAGVHAWDIAIATGQPSPLDDDLAAQLLPVARAIVELLRPYGAYAPALEPRENDGPVAELLRYLGRDPHWTPAS
;
A
#
# COMPACT_ATOMS: atom_id res chain seq x y z
N MET A 1 -3.46 -21.34 -4.98
CA MET A 1 -2.19 -21.08 -4.28
C MET A 1 -1.88 -19.61 -4.49
N ASN A 2 -1.67 -18.85 -3.42
CA ASN A 2 -1.33 -17.43 -3.54
C ASN A 2 0.02 -17.31 -4.27
N ALA A 3 0.11 -16.42 -5.26
CA ALA A 3 1.38 -16.19 -5.95
C ALA A 3 2.39 -15.54 -4.99
N THR A 4 3.63 -16.02 -5.01
CA THR A 4 4.74 -15.46 -4.22
C THR A 4 5.65 -14.67 -5.13
N SER A 5 6.04 -13.47 -4.71
CA SER A 5 6.86 -12.55 -5.50
C SER A 5 8.35 -12.87 -5.48
N SER A 6 8.81 -13.79 -4.61
CA SER A 6 10.21 -13.95 -4.17
C SER A 6 10.74 -12.81 -3.29
N TRP A 7 9.92 -11.78 -3.04
CA TRP A 7 10.22 -10.65 -2.16
C TRP A 7 9.39 -10.73 -0.88
N ALA A 8 10.00 -11.23 0.20
CA ALA A 8 9.28 -11.48 1.46
C ALA A 8 8.52 -10.26 2.02
N ILE A 9 9.06 -9.05 1.85
CA ILE A 9 8.41 -7.82 2.30
C ILE A 9 7.09 -7.55 1.54
N LEU A 10 7.09 -7.80 0.22
CA LEU A 10 5.91 -7.62 -0.63
C LEU A 10 4.87 -8.71 -0.35
N ASP A 11 5.30 -9.96 -0.20
CA ASP A 11 4.41 -11.08 0.13
C ASP A 11 3.70 -10.88 1.48
N ARG A 12 4.40 -10.32 2.48
CA ARG A 12 3.81 -9.95 3.78
C ARG A 12 2.79 -8.81 3.65
N ALA A 13 3.13 -7.75 2.92
CA ALA A 13 2.22 -6.63 2.70
C ALA A 13 0.96 -7.02 1.90
N HIS A 14 1.11 -7.88 0.88
CA HIS A 14 -0.01 -8.44 0.14
C HIS A 14 -0.89 -9.34 1.01
N THR A 15 -0.29 -10.11 1.92
CA THR A 15 -1.06 -10.92 2.89
C THR A 15 -1.87 -10.02 3.82
N ALA A 16 -1.25 -8.97 4.38
CA ALA A 16 -1.95 -7.97 5.19
C ALA A 16 -3.14 -7.36 4.46
N LEU A 17 -2.94 -6.88 3.21
CA LEU A 17 -4.01 -6.26 2.43
C LEU A 17 -5.13 -7.25 2.07
N ARG A 18 -4.77 -8.49 1.72
CA ARG A 18 -5.73 -9.56 1.46
C ARG A 18 -6.59 -9.87 2.69
N ASP A 19 -5.96 -10.02 3.85
CA ASP A 19 -6.64 -10.45 5.07
C ASP A 19 -7.63 -9.38 5.56
N VAL A 20 -7.23 -8.11 5.59
CA VAL A 20 -8.14 -7.02 6.00
C VAL A 20 -9.28 -6.84 5.01
N THR A 21 -9.04 -7.09 3.72
CA THR A 21 -10.05 -7.02 2.66
C THR A 21 -11.09 -8.14 2.81
N ALA A 22 -10.64 -9.35 3.14
CA ALA A 22 -11.52 -10.51 3.30
C ALA A 22 -12.50 -10.37 4.47
N ALA A 23 -12.17 -9.53 5.46
CA ALA A 23 -13.01 -9.27 6.63
C ALA A 23 -14.05 -8.15 6.42
N LEU A 24 -14.02 -7.45 5.28
CA LEU A 24 -14.89 -6.30 5.03
C LEU A 24 -16.35 -6.69 4.76
N THR A 25 -17.25 -5.87 5.28
CA THR A 25 -18.68 -5.87 4.95
C THR A 25 -19.04 -4.68 4.06
N ALA A 26 -20.24 -4.68 3.48
CA ALA A 26 -20.72 -3.55 2.69
C ALA A 26 -20.84 -2.25 3.51
N ALA A 27 -21.09 -2.34 4.82
CA ALA A 27 -21.17 -1.17 5.70
C ALA A 27 -19.80 -0.52 5.92
N ASP A 28 -18.71 -1.28 5.78
CA ASP A 28 -17.35 -0.80 6.01
C ASP A 28 -16.84 0.09 4.89
N LEU A 29 -17.32 -0.12 3.67
CA LEU A 29 -16.82 0.54 2.46
C LEU A 29 -16.94 2.06 2.48
N GLY A 30 -17.93 2.59 3.20
CA GLY A 30 -18.15 4.02 3.35
C GLY A 30 -17.44 4.67 4.54
N GLN A 31 -16.74 3.89 5.38
CA GLN A 31 -16.10 4.43 6.58
C GLN A 31 -14.91 5.35 6.21
N PRO A 32 -14.70 6.46 6.94
CA PRO A 32 -13.52 7.30 6.75
C PRO A 32 -12.25 6.54 7.14
N THR A 33 -11.12 6.93 6.57
CA THR A 33 -9.83 6.26 6.85
C THR A 33 -8.76 7.25 7.36
N PRO A 34 -7.66 6.75 7.96
CA PRO A 34 -6.49 7.58 8.24
C PRO A 34 -5.82 8.16 6.99
N CYS A 35 -6.02 7.56 5.81
CA CYS A 35 -5.68 8.17 4.53
C CYS A 35 -6.73 9.24 4.21
N ALA A 36 -6.44 10.48 4.63
CA ALA A 36 -7.37 11.60 4.55
C ALA A 36 -8.03 11.73 3.17
N GLU A 37 -9.28 12.18 3.16
CA GLU A 37 -10.15 12.34 1.97
C GLU A 37 -10.67 11.05 1.34
N TRP A 38 -10.13 9.88 1.71
CA TRP A 38 -10.58 8.59 1.17
C TRP A 38 -11.34 7.75 2.20
N ASN A 39 -12.45 7.17 1.74
CA ASN A 39 -13.12 6.08 2.43
C ASN A 39 -12.46 4.73 2.12
N VAL A 40 -12.90 3.66 2.80
CA VAL A 40 -12.35 2.31 2.63
C VAL A 40 -12.42 1.83 1.16
N ALA A 41 -13.52 2.06 0.46
CA ALA A 41 -13.64 1.67 -0.96
C ALA A 41 -12.61 2.38 -1.85
N GLN A 42 -12.33 3.66 -1.57
CA GLN A 42 -11.35 4.44 -2.30
C GLN A 42 -9.92 3.96 -2.03
N VAL A 43 -9.59 3.66 -0.78
CA VAL A 43 -8.29 3.07 -0.41
C VAL A 43 -8.07 1.72 -1.11
N LEU A 44 -9.11 0.87 -1.18
CA LEU A 44 -9.04 -0.41 -1.91
C LEU A 44 -8.78 -0.22 -3.41
N GLN A 45 -9.50 0.71 -4.06
CA GLN A 45 -9.31 1.02 -5.48
C GLN A 45 -7.91 1.56 -5.76
N HIS A 46 -7.43 2.47 -4.92
CA HIS A 46 -6.07 2.99 -5.01
C HIS A 46 -5.05 1.86 -4.91
N SER A 47 -5.11 1.07 -3.84
CA SER A 47 -4.16 -0.02 -3.57
C SER A 47 -4.16 -1.03 -4.73
N ALA A 48 -5.33 -1.47 -5.19
CA ALA A 48 -5.43 -2.40 -6.32
C ALA A 48 -4.88 -1.80 -7.62
N GLY A 49 -5.16 -0.53 -7.88
CA GLY A 49 -4.68 0.18 -9.07
C GLY A 49 -3.18 0.44 -9.06
N ASP A 50 -2.59 0.78 -7.91
CA ASP A 50 -1.15 1.00 -7.77
C ASP A 50 -0.35 -0.29 -7.99
N GLN A 51 -0.84 -1.41 -7.45
CA GLN A 51 -0.25 -2.73 -7.72
C GLN A 51 -0.26 -3.07 -9.23
N LEU A 52 -1.34 -2.75 -9.95
CA LEU A 52 -1.38 -2.89 -11.41
C LEU A 52 -0.46 -1.90 -12.15
N ALA A 53 -0.21 -0.71 -11.58
CA ALA A 53 0.73 0.24 -12.16
C ALA A 53 2.17 -0.30 -12.09
N TYR A 54 2.55 -0.98 -11.01
CA TYR A 54 3.81 -1.72 -10.95
C TYR A 54 3.87 -2.88 -11.95
N VAL A 55 2.80 -3.65 -12.09
CA VAL A 55 2.73 -4.71 -13.13
C VAL A 55 3.00 -4.14 -14.51
N ALA A 56 2.34 -3.04 -14.86
CA ALA A 56 2.54 -2.38 -16.16
C ALA A 56 3.96 -1.86 -16.35
N ALA A 57 4.55 -1.24 -15.32
CA ALA A 57 5.91 -0.76 -15.38
C ALA A 57 6.92 -1.90 -15.63
N ILE A 58 6.78 -3.02 -14.89
CA ILE A 58 7.71 -4.16 -14.95
C ILE A 58 7.56 -4.93 -16.27
N THR A 59 6.32 -5.18 -16.70
CA THR A 59 6.02 -6.10 -17.81
C THR A 59 5.82 -5.41 -19.15
N GLY A 60 5.59 -4.10 -19.16
CA GLY A 60 5.16 -3.35 -20.34
C GLY A 60 3.72 -3.66 -20.79
N GLN A 61 2.94 -4.40 -19.99
CA GLN A 61 1.53 -4.69 -20.26
C GLN A 61 0.63 -3.52 -19.85
N ASN A 62 -0.68 -3.65 -20.10
CA ASN A 62 -1.68 -2.67 -19.69
C ASN A 62 -1.69 -2.49 -18.17
N GLY A 63 -1.78 -1.23 -17.73
CA GLY A 63 -1.91 -0.86 -16.32
C GLY A 63 -3.37 -0.79 -15.85
N PRO A 64 -3.62 -0.09 -14.74
CA PRO A 64 -4.98 0.09 -14.23
C PRO A 64 -5.85 0.81 -15.26
N THR A 65 -7.11 0.39 -15.38
CA THR A 65 -8.08 0.99 -16.31
C THR A 65 -8.66 2.31 -15.80
N GLU A 66 -8.51 2.57 -14.51
CA GLU A 66 -8.90 3.81 -13.82
C GLU A 66 -7.66 4.48 -13.23
N ASN A 67 -7.73 5.78 -12.96
CA ASN A 67 -6.64 6.50 -12.31
C ASN A 67 -6.63 6.19 -10.80
N PRO A 68 -5.58 5.52 -10.27
CA PRO A 68 -5.52 5.14 -8.86
C PRO A 68 -5.45 6.35 -7.92
N PHE A 69 -5.11 7.55 -8.41
CA PHE A 69 -5.06 8.78 -7.61
C PHE A 69 -6.39 9.55 -7.58
N THR A 70 -7.42 9.08 -8.29
CA THR A 70 -8.78 9.62 -8.23
C THR A 70 -9.80 8.49 -8.12
N PRO A 71 -9.75 7.68 -7.04
CA PRO A 71 -10.65 6.54 -6.88
C PRO A 71 -12.11 7.00 -6.69
N SER A 72 -13.03 6.35 -7.38
CA SER A 72 -14.46 6.72 -7.41
C SER A 72 -15.21 6.34 -6.13
N GLY A 73 -14.69 5.38 -5.36
CA GLY A 73 -15.38 4.75 -4.23
C GLY A 73 -16.48 3.77 -4.64
N VAL A 74 -16.68 3.53 -5.94
CA VAL A 74 -17.72 2.63 -6.47
C VAL A 74 -17.06 1.35 -6.99
N LEU A 75 -17.31 0.24 -6.31
CA LEU A 75 -16.77 -1.07 -6.69
C LEU A 75 -17.73 -1.79 -7.66
N ALA A 76 -17.20 -2.33 -8.76
CA ALA A 76 -17.96 -3.13 -9.73
C ALA A 76 -18.29 -4.56 -9.24
N GLY A 77 -17.69 -4.99 -8.12
CA GLY A 77 -17.85 -6.30 -7.50
C GLY A 77 -17.48 -6.25 -6.02
N THR A 78 -17.20 -7.42 -5.44
CA THR A 78 -16.74 -7.51 -4.05
C THR A 78 -15.32 -6.95 -3.90
N PRO A 79 -14.92 -6.50 -2.68
CA PRO A 79 -13.54 -6.09 -2.40
C PRO A 79 -12.50 -7.15 -2.77
N ALA A 80 -12.80 -8.44 -2.52
CA ALA A 80 -11.90 -9.54 -2.86
C ALA A 80 -11.74 -9.73 -4.38
N GLU A 81 -12.81 -9.57 -5.16
CA GLU A 81 -12.75 -9.63 -6.63
C GLU A 81 -11.92 -8.47 -7.23
N LEU A 82 -11.86 -7.33 -6.54
CA LEU A 82 -11.00 -6.21 -6.91
C LEU A 82 -9.52 -6.48 -6.55
N VAL A 83 -9.25 -6.92 -5.31
CA VAL A 83 -7.89 -6.96 -4.76
C VAL A 83 -7.12 -8.23 -5.15
N GLU A 84 -7.72 -9.41 -5.04
CA GLU A 84 -6.97 -10.66 -5.19
C GLU A 84 -6.24 -10.80 -6.54
N PRO A 85 -6.87 -10.47 -7.69
CA PRO A 85 -6.20 -10.58 -8.99
C PRO A 85 -5.03 -9.62 -9.13
N THR A 86 -5.09 -8.42 -8.52
CA THR A 86 -4.04 -7.40 -8.64
C THR A 86 -2.82 -7.75 -7.78
N LEU A 87 -3.04 -8.29 -6.58
CA LEU A 87 -1.96 -8.82 -5.74
C LEU A 87 -1.27 -10.01 -6.42
N THR A 88 -2.06 -10.94 -6.98
CA THR A 88 -1.52 -12.08 -7.71
C THR A 88 -0.69 -11.64 -8.92
N ALA A 89 -1.17 -10.68 -9.70
CA ALA A 89 -0.45 -10.14 -10.85
C ALA A 89 0.82 -9.39 -10.44
N SER A 90 0.76 -8.56 -9.39
CA SER A 90 1.90 -7.83 -8.85
C SER A 90 2.98 -8.78 -8.36
N ALA A 91 2.62 -9.79 -7.57
CA ALA A 91 3.56 -10.81 -7.12
C ALA A 91 4.21 -11.55 -8.30
N ALA A 92 3.42 -11.96 -9.29
CA ALA A 92 3.93 -12.62 -10.49
C ALA A 92 4.89 -11.72 -11.31
N ALA A 93 4.60 -10.42 -11.42
CA ALA A 93 5.47 -9.48 -12.11
C ALA A 93 6.82 -9.32 -11.38
N PHE A 94 6.78 -9.09 -10.07
CA PHE A 94 7.99 -8.95 -9.25
C PHE A 94 8.83 -10.23 -9.17
N ALA A 95 8.23 -11.41 -9.33
CA ALA A 95 8.96 -12.68 -9.44
C ALA A 95 9.82 -12.81 -10.71
N THR A 96 9.61 -11.94 -11.71
CA THR A 96 10.45 -11.89 -12.92
C THR A 96 11.61 -10.91 -12.83
N VAL A 97 11.67 -10.10 -11.77
CA VAL A 97 12.71 -9.08 -11.56
C VAL A 97 13.97 -9.71 -10.99
N ASP A 98 15.11 -9.50 -11.64
CA ASP A 98 16.42 -9.89 -11.10
C ASP A 98 16.77 -9.03 -9.87
N PRO A 99 17.00 -9.62 -8.68
CA PRO A 99 17.35 -8.88 -7.48
C PRO A 99 18.64 -8.04 -7.59
N ALA A 100 19.53 -8.36 -8.54
CA ALA A 100 20.77 -7.63 -8.76
C ALA A 100 20.61 -6.38 -9.65
N ASP A 101 19.45 -6.19 -10.29
CA ASP A 101 19.22 -5.10 -11.23
C ASP A 101 18.28 -4.01 -10.66
N LYS A 102 17.94 -3.03 -11.50
CA LYS A 102 16.87 -2.09 -11.27
C LYS A 102 15.55 -2.60 -11.85
N ALA A 103 14.45 -2.37 -11.14
CA ALA A 103 13.11 -2.60 -11.65
C ALA A 103 12.49 -1.28 -12.13
N PRO A 104 11.81 -1.26 -13.29
CA PRO A 104 10.93 -0.15 -13.66
C PRO A 104 9.85 0.07 -12.59
N THR A 105 9.49 1.32 -12.34
CA THR A 105 8.41 1.68 -11.39
C THR A 105 7.46 2.69 -12.01
N PRO A 106 6.20 2.78 -11.54
CA PRO A 106 5.27 3.83 -11.96
C PRO A 106 5.60 5.19 -11.33
N LEU A 107 6.61 5.26 -10.44
CA LEU A 107 6.97 6.47 -9.72
C LEU A 107 7.68 7.47 -10.63
N PRO A 108 7.59 8.78 -10.34
CA PRO A 108 8.36 9.82 -11.04
C PRO A 108 9.89 9.59 -11.05
N HIS A 109 10.41 8.77 -10.13
CA HIS A 109 11.80 8.34 -10.05
C HIS A 109 12.26 7.47 -11.24
N GLY A 110 11.32 6.87 -11.96
CA GLY A 110 11.63 5.83 -12.94
C GLY A 110 12.14 4.56 -12.26
N ALA A 111 13.16 3.92 -12.85
CA ALA A 111 13.66 2.64 -12.35
C ALA A 111 14.45 2.79 -11.04
N LEU A 112 14.15 1.92 -10.07
CA LEU A 112 14.78 1.86 -8.75
C LEU A 112 15.52 0.53 -8.56
N PRO A 113 16.49 0.41 -7.62
CA PRO A 113 17.01 -0.91 -7.23
C PRO A 113 15.85 -1.87 -6.93
N ALA A 114 15.93 -3.12 -7.41
CA ALA A 114 14.81 -4.07 -7.35
C ALA A 114 14.21 -4.21 -5.95
N ALA A 115 15.04 -4.29 -4.91
CA ALA A 115 14.60 -4.35 -3.52
C ALA A 115 13.83 -3.09 -3.07
N THR A 116 14.23 -1.90 -3.52
CA THR A 116 13.52 -0.64 -3.23
C THR A 116 12.19 -0.58 -3.99
N ALA A 117 12.14 -1.05 -5.24
CA ALA A 117 10.90 -1.10 -6.01
C ALA A 117 9.87 -2.07 -5.39
N ALA A 118 10.29 -3.29 -5.03
CA ALA A 118 9.44 -4.25 -4.34
C ALA A 118 9.00 -3.71 -2.96
N GLY A 119 9.92 -3.07 -2.24
CA GLY A 119 9.61 -2.40 -0.99
C GLY A 119 8.63 -1.23 -1.14
N ALA A 120 8.65 -0.50 -2.25
CA ALA A 120 7.74 0.62 -2.49
C ALA A 120 6.31 0.12 -2.77
N ALA A 121 6.17 -0.94 -3.57
CA ALA A 121 4.88 -1.63 -3.74
C ALA A 121 4.39 -2.27 -2.42
N ALA A 122 5.31 -2.75 -1.57
CA ALA A 122 4.98 -3.28 -0.25
C ALA A 122 4.55 -2.18 0.74
N LEU A 123 5.17 -0.99 0.66
CA LEU A 123 4.84 0.16 1.49
C LEU A 123 3.40 0.62 1.25
N ASP A 124 3.02 0.75 -0.03
CA ASP A 124 1.65 1.03 -0.45
C ASP A 124 0.67 0.00 0.16
N ALA A 125 0.83 -1.29 -0.20
CA ALA A 125 -0.09 -2.34 0.23
C ALA A 125 -0.17 -2.49 1.76
N GLY A 126 0.97 -2.43 2.46
CA GLY A 126 1.04 -2.63 3.90
C GLY A 126 0.45 -1.47 4.70
N VAL A 127 0.70 -0.22 4.28
CA VAL A 127 0.18 0.96 4.97
C VAL A 127 -1.31 1.11 4.69
N HIS A 128 -1.77 0.81 3.47
CA HIS A 128 -3.21 0.84 3.17
C HIS A 128 -3.97 -0.34 3.79
N ALA A 129 -3.33 -1.49 4.01
CA ALA A 129 -3.90 -2.52 4.86
C ALA A 129 -4.13 -2.02 6.29
N TRP A 130 -3.19 -1.25 6.84
CA TRP A 130 -3.35 -0.59 8.14
C TRP A 130 -4.47 0.46 8.12
N ASP A 131 -4.52 1.33 7.10
CA ASP A 131 -5.57 2.34 6.97
C ASP A 131 -6.97 1.70 7.02
N ILE A 132 -7.17 0.60 6.28
CA ILE A 132 -8.42 -0.17 6.24
C ILE A 132 -8.71 -0.82 7.59
N ALA A 133 -7.71 -1.45 8.21
CA ALA A 133 -7.89 -2.15 9.47
C ALA A 133 -8.36 -1.20 10.58
N ILE A 134 -7.69 -0.05 10.72
CA ILE A 134 -8.03 0.94 11.75
C ILE A 134 -9.39 1.59 11.45
N ALA A 135 -9.69 1.90 10.19
CA ALA A 135 -11.00 2.42 9.79
C ALA A 135 -12.16 1.49 10.17
N THR A 136 -11.93 0.18 10.17
CA THR A 136 -12.99 -0.84 10.33
C THR A 136 -12.94 -1.55 11.69
N GLY A 137 -12.10 -1.06 12.61
CA GLY A 137 -11.96 -1.64 13.96
C GLY A 137 -11.27 -3.01 13.99
N GLN A 138 -10.56 -3.40 12.93
CA GLN A 138 -9.76 -4.61 12.89
C GLN A 138 -8.41 -4.40 13.61
N PRO A 139 -7.75 -5.47 14.07
CA PRO A 139 -6.39 -5.38 14.58
C PRO A 139 -5.41 -4.84 13.52
N SER A 140 -4.41 -4.07 13.95
CA SER A 140 -3.33 -3.61 13.07
C SER A 140 -2.63 -4.81 12.39
N PRO A 141 -2.51 -4.81 11.05
CA PRO A 141 -1.74 -5.83 10.34
C PRO A 141 -0.24 -5.49 10.27
N LEU A 142 0.14 -4.25 10.61
CA LEU A 142 1.54 -3.85 10.73
C LEU A 142 2.09 -4.27 12.10
N ASP A 143 3.13 -5.09 12.08
CA ASP A 143 3.99 -5.38 13.21
C ASP A 143 5.30 -4.57 13.13
N ASP A 144 6.05 -4.55 14.23
CA ASP A 144 7.29 -3.78 14.34
C ASP A 144 8.36 -4.24 13.33
N ASP A 145 8.41 -5.54 13.02
CA ASP A 145 9.38 -6.09 12.07
C ASP A 145 9.10 -5.65 10.63
N LEU A 146 7.83 -5.63 10.22
CA LEU A 146 7.44 -5.13 8.89
C LEU A 146 7.63 -3.61 8.82
N ALA A 147 7.23 -2.88 9.85
CA ALA A 147 7.40 -1.42 9.88
C ALA A 147 8.88 -1.01 9.81
N ALA A 148 9.77 -1.71 10.54
CA ALA A 148 11.21 -1.46 10.49
C ALA A 148 11.82 -1.74 9.10
N GLN A 149 11.26 -2.66 8.32
CA GLN A 149 11.69 -2.93 6.94
C GLN A 149 11.14 -1.89 5.94
N LEU A 150 9.93 -1.41 6.16
CA LEU A 150 9.26 -0.43 5.30
C LEU A 150 9.81 0.98 5.47
N LEU A 151 10.23 1.36 6.69
CA LEU A 151 10.69 2.72 6.99
C LEU A 151 11.91 3.17 6.15
N PRO A 152 12.98 2.37 5.96
CA PRO A 152 14.07 2.73 5.06
C PRO A 152 13.62 2.96 3.61
N VAL A 153 12.64 2.18 3.14
CA VAL A 153 12.08 2.35 1.79
C VAL A 153 11.29 3.65 1.71
N ALA A 154 10.45 3.92 2.71
CA ALA A 154 9.72 5.18 2.82
C ALA A 154 10.68 6.37 2.75
N ARG A 155 11.75 6.36 3.55
CA ARG A 155 12.78 7.42 3.55
C ARG A 155 13.47 7.61 2.20
N ALA A 156 13.53 6.57 1.37
CA ALA A 156 14.14 6.65 0.05
C ALA A 156 13.23 7.30 -1.01
N ILE A 157 11.90 7.23 -0.86
CA ILE A 157 10.96 7.61 -1.92
C ILE A 157 9.99 8.74 -1.53
N VAL A 158 9.60 8.85 -0.26
CA VAL A 158 8.42 9.64 0.16
C VAL A 158 8.61 11.14 -0.07
N GLU A 159 9.77 11.72 0.28
CA GLU A 159 9.97 13.17 0.15
C GLU A 159 9.92 13.67 -1.29
N LEU A 160 10.26 12.81 -2.24
CA LEU A 160 10.19 13.13 -3.67
C LEU A 160 8.76 12.95 -4.23
N LEU A 161 7.92 12.17 -3.56
CA LEU A 161 6.50 11.98 -3.90
C LEU A 161 5.60 13.02 -3.22
N ARG A 162 6.03 13.59 -2.09
CA ARG A 162 5.27 14.58 -1.32
C ARG A 162 4.83 15.81 -2.14
N PRO A 163 5.65 16.39 -3.05
CA PRO A 163 5.22 17.49 -3.92
C PRO A 163 4.08 17.14 -4.89
N TYR A 164 3.87 15.84 -5.17
CA TYR A 164 2.76 15.35 -5.99
C TYR A 164 1.50 15.06 -5.18
N GLY A 165 1.50 15.31 -3.86
CA GLY A 165 0.36 15.08 -2.98
C GLY A 165 0.16 13.61 -2.57
N ALA A 166 1.10 12.72 -2.88
CA ALA A 166 0.98 11.29 -2.54
C ALA A 166 1.05 11.00 -1.02
N TYR A 167 1.63 11.92 -0.24
CA TYR A 167 1.75 11.79 1.21
C TYR A 167 1.41 13.11 1.91
N ALA A 168 0.59 13.03 2.96
CA ALA A 168 0.36 14.14 3.89
C ALA A 168 1.66 14.50 4.63
N PRO A 169 1.84 15.76 5.10
CA PRO A 169 3.02 16.19 5.86
C PRO A 169 3.41 15.20 6.97
N ALA A 170 4.70 14.92 7.13
CA ALA A 170 5.17 14.07 8.22
C ALA A 170 4.77 14.68 9.57
N LEU A 171 4.37 13.82 10.50
CA LEU A 171 4.10 14.18 11.87
C LEU A 171 5.40 14.12 12.69
N GLU A 172 5.51 14.97 13.70
CA GLU A 172 6.65 14.97 14.62
C GLU A 172 6.79 13.60 15.31
N PRO A 173 8.00 13.00 15.32
CA PRO A 173 8.32 11.81 16.10
C PRO A 173 8.11 12.05 17.61
N ARG A 174 7.77 11.00 18.35
CA ARG A 174 7.64 11.03 19.81
C ARG A 174 8.66 10.11 20.48
N GLU A 175 9.09 10.48 21.68
CA GLU A 175 10.18 9.85 22.45
C GLU A 175 9.95 8.35 22.80
N ASN A 176 8.73 7.83 22.60
CA ASN A 176 8.37 6.43 22.86
C ASN A 176 7.67 5.75 21.68
N ASP A 177 7.84 6.27 20.46
CA ASP A 177 7.30 5.58 19.28
C ASP A 177 8.04 4.26 19.05
N GLY A 178 7.28 3.17 18.92
CA GLY A 178 7.78 1.93 18.32
C GLY A 178 7.87 2.04 16.79
N PRO A 179 8.49 1.07 16.10
CA PRO A 179 8.68 1.08 14.65
C PRO A 179 7.41 1.38 13.83
N VAL A 180 6.26 0.82 14.23
CA VAL A 180 4.97 1.12 13.57
C VAL A 180 4.62 2.60 13.68
N ALA A 181 4.72 3.19 14.87
CA ALA A 181 4.38 4.59 15.08
C ALA A 181 5.36 5.53 14.36
N GLU A 182 6.65 5.20 14.33
CA GLU A 182 7.65 5.96 13.58
C GLU A 182 7.34 5.97 12.07
N LEU A 183 7.05 4.79 11.50
CA LEU A 183 6.65 4.68 10.09
C LEU A 183 5.42 5.52 9.79
N LEU A 184 4.33 5.32 10.53
CA LEU A 184 3.07 6.01 10.29
C LEU A 184 3.22 7.53 10.37
N ARG A 185 3.93 8.04 11.38
CA ARG A 185 4.22 9.48 11.52
C ARG A 185 4.99 10.01 10.34
N TYR A 186 6.02 9.30 9.87
CA TYR A 186 6.81 9.70 8.72
C TYR A 186 5.95 9.81 7.44
N LEU A 187 4.95 8.93 7.30
CA LEU A 187 3.98 8.92 6.21
C LEU A 187 2.81 9.91 6.40
N GLY A 188 2.80 10.68 7.49
CA GLY A 188 1.74 11.63 7.80
C GLY A 188 0.46 11.03 8.39
N ARG A 189 0.51 9.78 8.88
CA ARG A 189 -0.59 9.11 9.59
C ARG A 189 -0.43 9.28 11.10
N ASP A 190 -1.54 9.51 11.81
CA ASP A 190 -1.55 9.45 13.28
C ASP A 190 -1.65 7.99 13.74
N PRO A 191 -0.64 7.45 14.47
CA PRO A 191 -0.70 6.07 14.98
C PRO A 191 -1.86 5.78 15.94
N HIS A 192 -2.50 6.82 16.47
CA HIS A 192 -3.67 6.72 17.36
C HIS A 192 -4.94 7.25 16.69
N TRP A 193 -4.98 7.29 15.36
CA TRP A 193 -6.15 7.75 14.62
C TRP A 193 -7.41 7.01 15.07
N THR A 194 -8.48 7.78 15.23
CA THR A 194 -9.83 7.27 15.44
C THR A 194 -10.78 8.04 14.52
N PRO A 195 -11.88 7.43 14.05
CA PRO A 195 -12.89 8.14 13.31
C PRO A 195 -13.39 9.35 14.12
N ALA A 196 -13.56 10.50 13.46
CA ALA A 196 -14.23 11.62 14.10
C ALA A 196 -15.67 11.20 14.44
N SER A 197 -16.09 11.45 15.69
CA SER A 197 -17.45 11.18 16.17
C SER A 197 -18.50 12.08 15.53
#